data_AF-A0A4Q2RRI6-F1
#
_entry.id   AF-A0A4Q2RRI6-F1
#
_cell.length_a   1.000
_cell.length_b   1.000
_cell.length_c   1.000
_cell.angle_alpha   90.00
_cell.angle_beta   90.00
_cell.angle_gamma   90.00
#
_symmetry.space_group_name_H-M   'P 1'
#
loop_
_entity.id
_entity.type
_entity.pdbx_description
1 polymer ?
#
loop_
_entity_poly.entity_id
_entity_poly.type
_entity_poly.pdbx_seq_one_letter_code
_entity_poly.pdbx_strand_id
1 'polypeptide(L)' 'MLTSLDTDGGGGVFDELAAVREAKRDLARREEVAVRRARHSGLSWAEIGTLLGVTRQTMHRKYRKVG' A
#
# COMPACT_ATOMS: atom_id res chain seq x y z
N MET A 1 11.45 -15.52 -28.71
CA MET A 1 11.04 -16.18 -27.46
C MET A 1 9.56 -15.86 -27.27
N LEU A 2 8.69 -16.78 -27.68
CA LEU A 2 7.25 -16.59 -27.78
C LEU A 2 6.62 -17.18 -26.51
N THR A 3 6.20 -16.35 -25.57
CA THR A 3 5.48 -16.84 -24.38
C THR A 3 4.04 -17.09 -24.78
N SER A 4 3.74 -18.32 -25.19
CA SER A 4 2.38 -18.86 -25.12
C SER A 4 1.94 -18.85 -23.66
N LEU A 5 1.14 -17.86 -23.29
CA LEU A 5 0.44 -17.76 -22.01
C LEU A 5 -1.04 -17.49 -22.30
N ASP A 6 -1.58 -18.15 -23.32
CA ASP A 6 -3.01 -18.36 -23.45
C ASP A 6 -3.37 -19.54 -22.55
N THR A 7 -3.53 -19.26 -21.26
CA THR A 7 -4.24 -20.17 -20.37
C THR A 7 -5.72 -19.87 -20.53
N ASP A 8 -6.42 -20.77 -21.24
CA ASP A 8 -7.87 -20.90 -21.20
C ASP A 8 -8.32 -20.98 -19.73
N GLY A 9 -9.13 -20.01 -19.30
CA GLY A 9 -9.53 -19.79 -17.90
C GLY A 9 -9.14 -18.39 -17.42
N GLY A 10 -10.08 -17.45 -17.48
CA GLY A 10 -9.86 -16.02 -17.23
C GLY A 10 -9.03 -15.72 -15.98
N GLY A 11 -7.83 -15.19 -16.19
CA GLY A 11 -6.88 -14.84 -15.11
C GLY A 11 -5.46 -15.34 -15.38
N GLY A 12 -4.82 -14.84 -16.43
CA GLY A 12 -3.40 -15.12 -16.66
C GLY A 12 -2.49 -14.47 -15.60
N VAL A 13 -1.21 -14.84 -15.57
CA VAL A 13 -0.19 -14.27 -14.64
C VAL A 13 -0.17 -12.73 -14.69
N PHE A 14 -0.42 -12.13 -15.84
CA PHE A 14 -0.48 -10.68 -15.99
C PHE A 14 -1.71 -10.06 -15.31
N ASP A 15 -2.87 -10.71 -15.39
CA ASP A 15 -4.09 -10.30 -14.69
C ASP A 15 -3.90 -10.40 -13.17
N GLU A 16 -3.27 -11.48 -12.68
CA GLU A 16 -2.96 -11.63 -11.26
C GLU A 16 -2.06 -10.49 -10.76
N LEU A 17 -1.01 -10.15 -11.52
CA LEU A 17 -0.14 -9.01 -11.18
C LEU A 17 -0.89 -7.67 -11.24
N ALA A 18 -1.82 -7.50 -12.18
CA ALA A 18 -2.67 -6.31 -12.24
C ALA A 18 -3.61 -6.24 -11.02
N ALA A 19 -4.23 -7.35 -10.63
CA ALA A 19 -5.08 -7.44 -9.45
C ALA A 19 -4.30 -7.11 -8.16
N VAL A 20 -3.09 -7.67 -8.01
CA VAL A 20 -2.19 -7.34 -6.89
C VAL A 20 -1.83 -5.86 -6.88
N ARG A 21 -1.60 -5.25 -8.04
CA ARG A 21 -1.32 -3.80 -8.14
C ARG A 21 -2.50 -2.96 -7.67
N GLU A 22 -3.71 -3.28 -8.07
CA GLU A 22 -4.90 -2.56 -7.64
C GLU A 22 -5.15 -2.75 -6.14
N ALA A 23 -5.01 -3.97 -5.62
CA ALA A 23 -5.11 -4.25 -4.19
C ALA A 23 -4.09 -3.42 -3.37
N LYS A 24 -2.85 -3.29 -3.86
CA LYS A 24 -1.83 -2.44 -3.22
C LYS A 24 -2.21 -0.96 -3.23
N ARG A 25 -2.83 -0.46 -4.31
CA ARG A 25 -3.31 0.94 -4.39
C ARG A 25 -4.43 1.18 -3.40
N ASP A 26 -5.37 0.25 -3.29
CA ASP A 26 -6.49 0.34 -2.37
C ASP A 26 -6.02 0.32 -0.92
N LEU A 27 -5.08 -0.57 -0.59
CA LEU A 27 -4.45 -0.60 0.72
C LEU A 27 -3.73 0.72 1.01
N ALA A 28 -2.99 1.27 0.06
CA ALA A 28 -2.30 2.55 0.24
C ALA A 28 -3.27 3.72 0.51
N ARG A 29 -4.40 3.78 -0.20
CA ARG A 29 -5.46 4.79 0.03
C ARG A 29 -6.07 4.65 1.43
N ARG A 30 -6.38 3.43 1.85
CA ARG A 30 -6.92 3.16 3.20
C ARG A 30 -5.92 3.52 4.29
N GLU A 31 -4.65 3.20 4.09
CA GLU A 31 -3.56 3.55 4.99
C GLU A 31 -3.46 5.07 5.14
N GLU A 32 -3.47 5.84 4.05
CA GLU A 32 -3.39 7.31 4.11
C GLU A 32 -4.53 7.92 4.94
N VAL A 33 -5.77 7.46 4.73
CA VAL A 33 -6.93 7.91 5.51
C VAL A 33 -6.77 7.56 6.99
N ALA A 34 -6.32 6.34 7.30
CA ALA A 34 -6.09 5.91 8.68
C ALA A 34 -4.98 6.73 9.36
N VAL A 35 -3.87 6.98 8.66
CA VAL A 35 -2.76 7.80 9.14
C VAL A 35 -3.21 9.24 9.40
N ARG A 36 -3.95 9.84 8.47
CA ARG A 36 -4.51 11.20 8.67
C ARG A 36 -5.40 11.25 9.91
N ARG A 37 -6.33 10.29 10.06
CA ARG A 37 -7.20 10.21 11.26
C ARG A 37 -6.37 10.07 12.53
N ALA A 38 -5.39 9.16 12.56
CA ALA A 38 -4.52 8.96 13.72
C ALA A 38 -3.73 10.22 14.07
N ARG A 39 -3.21 10.94 13.07
CA ARG A 39 -2.55 12.24 13.26
C ARG A 39 -3.50 13.29 13.82
N HIS A 40 -4.74 13.37 13.32
CA HIS A 40 -5.76 14.27 13.86
C HIS A 40 -6.18 13.91 15.30
N SER A 41 -6.14 12.63 15.66
CA SER A 41 -6.37 12.16 17.04
C SER A 41 -5.16 12.35 17.96
N GLY A 42 -4.07 12.93 17.48
CA GLY A 42 -2.88 13.25 18.28
C GLY A 42 -1.81 12.17 18.38
N LEU A 43 -1.97 11.02 17.71
CA LEU A 43 -0.94 9.96 17.73
C LEU A 43 0.36 10.44 17.08
N SER A 44 1.49 10.10 17.68
CA SER A 44 2.82 10.39 17.13
C SER A 44 3.13 9.50 15.91
N TRP A 45 4.05 9.96 15.06
CA TRP A 45 4.55 9.16 13.93
C TRP A 45 5.15 7.82 14.34
N ALA A 46 5.70 7.72 15.56
CA ALA A 46 6.26 6.48 16.08
C ALA A 46 5.15 5.48 16.42
N GLU A 47 4.12 5.91 17.14
CA GLU A 47 2.98 5.06 17.51
C GLU A 47 2.24 4.55 16.27
N ILE A 48 1.99 5.42 15.30
CA ILE A 48 1.33 5.02 14.03
C ILE A 48 2.21 4.00 13.28
N GLY A 49 3.54 4.20 13.25
CA GLY A 49 4.46 3.24 12.65
C GLY A 49 4.39 1.88 13.33
N THR A 50 4.44 1.84 14.66
CA THR A 50 4.31 0.60 15.44
C THR A 50 3.00 -0.14 15.13
N LEU A 51 1.87 0.57 15.05
CA LEU A 51 0.57 -0.03 14.71
C LEU A 51 0.49 -0.56 13.28
N LEU A 52 1.20 0.06 12.34
CA LEU A 52 1.30 -0.37 10.94
C LEU A 52 2.41 -1.41 10.69
N GLY A 53 3.18 -1.79 11.72
CA GLY A 53 4.32 -2.69 11.58
C GLY A 53 5.50 -2.12 10.80
N VAL A 54 5.60 -0.78 10.73
CA VAL A 54 6.68 -0.08 10.01
C VAL A 54 7.47 0.83 10.94
N THR A 55 8.70 1.13 10.58
CA THR A 55 9.53 2.03 11.39
C THR A 55 9.05 3.48 11.30
N ARG A 56 9.29 4.27 12.35
CA ARG A 56 9.10 5.74 12.34
C ARG A 56 9.78 6.41 11.14
N GLN A 57 10.96 5.94 10.75
CA GLN A 57 11.70 6.48 9.60
C GLN A 57 10.96 6.23 8.29
N THR A 58 10.34 5.06 8.13
CA THR A 58 9.46 4.73 6.99
C THR A 58 8.29 5.70 6.92
N MET A 59 7.62 5.96 8.05
CA MET A 59 6.51 6.92 8.12
C MET A 59 6.96 8.33 7.76
N HIS A 60 8.05 8.81 8.36
CA HIS A 60 8.60 10.12 8.02
C HIS A 60 8.99 10.22 6.54
N ARG A 61 9.61 9.19 5.95
CA ARG A 61 9.97 9.21 4.52
C ARG A 61 8.75 9.25 3.61
N LYS A 62 7.68 8.52 3.95
CA LYS A 62 6.44 8.44 3.18
C LYS A 62 5.62 9.73 3.26
N TYR A 63 5.52 10.32 4.45
CA TYR A 63 4.65 11.46 4.72
C TYR A 63 5.35 12.83 4.78
N ARG A 64 6.69 12.91 4.71
CA ARG A 64 7.42 14.21 4.62
C ARG A 64 7.17 15.00 3.33
N LYS A 65 6.62 14.35 2.29
CA LYS A 65 6.40 14.95 0.97
C LYS A 65 5.00 15.57 0.79
N VAL A 66 4.12 15.35 1.76
CA VAL A 66 2.72 15.83 1.77
C VAL A 66 2.47 16.86 2.88
N GLY A 67 3.54 17.49 3.37
CA GLY A 67 3.48 18.66 4.26
C GLY A 67 3.32 19.94 3.46
#